data_AF-A0A3M6KC16-F1
#
_entry.id   AF-A0A3M6KC16-F1
#
_cell.length_a   1.000
_cell.length_b   1.000
_cell.length_c   1.000
_cell.angle_alpha   90.00
_cell.angle_beta   90.00
_cell.angle_gamma   90.00
#
_symmetry.space_group_name_H-M   'P 1'
#
loop_
_entity.id
_entity.type
_entity.pdbx_description
1 polymer ?
#
loop_
_entity_poly.entity_id
_entity_poly.type
_entity_poly.pdbx_seq_one_letter_code
_entity_poly.pdbx_strand_id
1 'polypeptide(L)'
;MHWKDSLPDWYVKKYGHQPCVNIGTAGHVDHGKTSLIQALTGKWTSVHSQELKRGITIRVGYSDAAFYKCPDCEPPTNYSTSPKCPNCKQEGELSRVVSFVDSPGHE
;
A
#
# COMPACT_ATOMS: atom_id res chain seq x y z
N MET A 1 25.35 -3.95 -0.15
CA MET A 1 24.38 -4.50 -1.11
C MET A 1 23.46 -3.36 -1.52
N HIS A 2 23.48 -2.95 -2.79
CA HIS A 2 22.64 -1.86 -3.26
C HIS A 2 21.26 -2.42 -3.61
N TRP A 3 20.17 -1.85 -3.09
CA TRP A 3 18.82 -2.42 -3.24
C TRP A 3 18.36 -2.53 -4.70
N LYS A 4 18.93 -1.71 -5.59
CA LYS A 4 18.69 -1.79 -7.04
C LYS A 4 19.15 -3.12 -7.65
N ASP A 5 20.08 -3.82 -7.00
CA ASP A 5 20.60 -5.11 -7.50
C ASP A 5 19.75 -6.30 -7.02
N SER A 6 18.88 -6.08 -6.02
CA SER A 6 18.06 -7.13 -5.40
C SER A 6 16.58 -7.08 -5.81
N LEU A 7 16.11 -5.95 -6.37
CA LEU A 7 14.72 -5.80 -6.78
C LEU A 7 14.56 -6.05 -8.28
N PRO A 8 13.50 -6.76 -8.71
CA PRO A 8 13.19 -6.93 -10.13
C PRO A 8 12.95 -5.59 -10.83
N ASP A 9 13.32 -5.48 -12.11
CA ASP A 9 13.13 -4.26 -12.91
C ASP A 9 11.67 -3.78 -12.94
N TRP A 10 10.71 -4.72 -13.00
CA TRP A 10 9.29 -4.38 -12.99
C TRP A 10 8.88 -3.67 -11.70
N TYR A 11 9.53 -3.99 -10.58
CA TYR A 11 9.26 -3.40 -9.28
C TYR A 11 9.76 -1.96 -9.24
N VAL A 12 11.01 -1.76 -9.65
CA VAL A 12 11.64 -0.44 -9.72
C VAL A 12 10.88 0.46 -10.69
N LYS A 13 10.45 -0.06 -11.84
CA LYS A 13 9.62 0.69 -12.80
C LYS A 13 8.26 1.09 -12.22
N LYS A 14 7.66 0.25 -11.36
CA LYS A 14 6.33 0.49 -10.79
C LYS A 14 6.34 1.44 -9.60
N TYR A 15 7.26 1.23 -8.65
CA TYR A 15 7.27 1.93 -7.36
C TYR A 15 8.43 2.93 -7.23
N GLY A 16 9.44 2.84 -8.08
CA GLY A 16 10.62 3.71 -8.09
C GLY A 16 11.69 3.33 -7.06
N HIS A 17 11.28 2.97 -5.84
CA HIS A 17 12.18 2.69 -4.71
C HIS A 17 11.73 1.46 -3.91
N GLN A 18 12.66 0.88 -3.14
CA GLN A 18 12.31 -0.13 -2.15
C GLN A 18 11.45 0.47 -1.02
N PRO A 19 10.52 -0.29 -0.44
CA PRO A 19 9.84 0.13 0.78
C PRO A 19 10.85 0.33 1.90
N CYS A 20 10.79 1.48 2.57
CA CYS A 20 11.68 1.77 3.72
C CYS A 20 10.95 1.66 5.06
N VAL A 21 9.63 1.46 5.06
CA VAL A 21 8.78 1.38 6.24
C VAL A 21 7.72 0.30 6.07
N ASN A 22 7.53 -0.50 7.11
CA ASN A 22 6.42 -1.44 7.24
C ASN A 22 5.33 -0.83 8.13
N ILE A 23 4.09 -0.87 7.66
CA ILE A 23 2.91 -0.39 8.39
C ILE A 23 2.00 -1.58 8.68
N GLY A 24 1.95 -2.02 9.93
CA GLY A 24 1.02 -3.05 10.37
C GLY A 24 -0.36 -2.48 10.65
N THR A 25 -1.41 -3.12 10.13
CA THR A 25 -2.80 -2.78 10.49
C THR A 25 -3.27 -3.68 11.63
N ALA A 26 -3.70 -3.09 12.74
CA ALA A 26 -4.26 -3.79 13.89
C ALA A 26 -5.66 -3.26 14.21
N GLY A 27 -6.53 -4.14 14.73
CA GLY A 27 -7.92 -3.82 15.03
C GLY A 27 -8.79 -5.08 15.09
N HIS A 28 -10.00 -4.96 15.65
CA HIS A 28 -10.95 -6.06 15.81
C HIS A 28 -11.33 -6.71 14.46
N VAL A 29 -11.88 -7.92 14.53
CA VAL A 29 -12.40 -8.65 13.36
C VAL A 29 -13.43 -7.78 12.62
N ASP A 30 -13.41 -7.83 11.29
CA ASP A 30 -14.34 -7.09 10.41
C ASP A 30 -14.32 -5.54 10.47
N HIS A 31 -13.36 -4.93 11.16
CA HIS A 31 -13.17 -3.46 11.15
C HIS A 31 -12.56 -2.91 9.84
N GLY A 32 -12.59 -3.68 8.75
CA GLY A 32 -12.18 -3.21 7.42
C GLY A 32 -10.66 -3.00 7.23
N LYS A 33 -9.79 -3.67 8.01
CA LYS A 33 -8.33 -3.60 7.86
C LYS A 33 -7.87 -3.94 6.44
N THR A 34 -8.31 -5.09 5.92
CA THR A 34 -8.03 -5.53 4.55
C THR A 34 -8.61 -4.56 3.52
N SER A 35 -9.82 -4.05 3.74
CA SER A 35 -10.46 -3.05 2.86
C SER A 35 -9.69 -1.74 2.80
N LEU A 36 -9.13 -1.28 3.93
CA LEU A 36 -8.27 -0.09 3.99
C LEU A 36 -6.99 -0.30 3.19
N ILE A 37 -6.34 -1.46 3.36
CA ILE A 37 -5.13 -1.81 2.58
C ILE A 37 -5.48 -1.86 1.09
N GLN A 38 -6.62 -2.43 0.71
CA GLN A 38 -7.06 -2.45 -0.69
C GLN A 38 -7.28 -1.02 -1.22
N ALA A 39 -7.96 -0.15 -0.47
CA ALA A 39 -8.22 1.22 -0.90
C ALA A 39 -6.93 2.03 -1.11
N LEU A 40 -5.91 1.80 -0.27
CA LEU A 40 -4.62 2.49 -0.37
C LEU A 40 -3.72 1.90 -1.46
N THR A 41 -3.63 0.57 -1.54
CA THR A 41 -2.65 -0.11 -2.40
C THR A 41 -3.20 -0.55 -3.76
N GLY A 42 -4.53 -0.56 -3.91
CA GLY A 42 -5.22 -1.12 -5.07
C GLY A 42 -5.14 -2.65 -5.17
N LYS A 43 -4.57 -3.33 -4.16
CA LYS A 43 -4.40 -4.79 -4.13
C LYS A 43 -5.23 -5.39 -3.00
N TRP A 44 -5.95 -6.47 -3.31
CA TRP A 44 -6.58 -7.30 -2.30
C TRP A 44 -5.54 -8.24 -1.68
N THR A 45 -5.31 -8.15 -0.37
CA THR A 45 -4.28 -8.94 0.33
C THR A 45 -4.69 -10.38 0.64
N SER A 46 -6.00 -10.69 0.70
CA SER A 46 -6.48 -12.06 0.95
C SER A 46 -6.42 -12.90 -0.32
N VAL A 47 -5.25 -13.46 -0.59
CA VAL A 47 -4.98 -14.24 -1.80
C VAL A 47 -5.37 -15.72 -1.65
N HIS A 48 -5.72 -16.19 -0.45
CA HIS A 48 -5.99 -17.61 -0.23
C HIS A 48 -7.48 -17.97 -0.40
N SER A 49 -7.75 -19.08 -1.10
CA SER A 49 -9.12 -19.54 -1.38
C SER A 49 -9.91 -19.88 -0.11
N GLN A 50 -9.25 -20.27 0.99
CA GLN A 50 -9.88 -20.45 2.29
C GLN A 50 -10.21 -19.12 2.98
N GLU A 51 -9.39 -18.08 2.81
CA GLU A 51 -9.63 -16.73 3.33
C GLU A 51 -10.84 -16.10 2.62
N LEU A 52 -10.89 -16.22 1.29
CA LEU A 52 -12.01 -15.74 0.47
C LEU A 52 -13.32 -16.49 0.78
N LYS A 53 -13.27 -17.80 0.99
CA LYS A 53 -14.46 -18.60 1.33
C LYS A 53 -15.00 -18.34 2.75
N ARG A 54 -14.15 -17.88 3.66
CA ARG A 54 -14.49 -17.69 5.08
C ARG A 54 -14.56 -16.23 5.51
N GLY A 55 -14.13 -15.28 4.68
CA GLY A 55 -14.09 -13.85 5.01
C GLY A 55 -13.06 -13.49 6.07
N ILE A 56 -12.04 -14.33 6.31
CA ILE A 56 -11.04 -14.12 7.38
C ILE A 56 -9.62 -14.06 6.80
N THR A 57 -8.74 -13.25 7.41
CA THR A 57 -7.30 -13.25 7.12
C THR A 57 -6.62 -14.34 7.93
N ILE A 58 -5.96 -15.32 7.28
CA ILE A 58 -5.30 -16.47 7.93
C ILE A 58 -3.78 -16.31 7.86
N ARG A 59 -3.25 -15.71 6.79
CA ARG A 59 -1.83 -15.43 6.60
C ARG A 59 -1.56 -13.92 6.61
N VAL A 60 -0.35 -13.57 7.06
CA VAL A 60 0.12 -12.18 7.00
C VAL A 60 0.21 -11.75 5.53
N GLY A 61 -0.67 -10.83 5.13
CA GLY A 61 -0.69 -10.25 3.79
C GLY A 61 0.28 -9.09 3.68
N TYR A 62 1.04 -9.03 2.59
CA TYR A 62 1.91 -7.89 2.28
C TYR A 62 1.39 -7.12 1.07
N SER A 63 1.36 -5.79 1.15
CA SER A 63 1.02 -4.95 0.00
C SER A 63 1.79 -3.63 -0.02
N ASP A 64 2.54 -3.40 -1.09
CA ASP A 64 3.32 -2.18 -1.27
C ASP A 64 2.50 -1.06 -1.93
N ALA A 65 2.70 0.17 -1.43
CA ALA A 65 2.16 1.39 -2.02
C ALA A 65 3.24 2.48 -2.14
N ALA A 66 3.23 3.16 -3.28
CA ALA A 66 3.96 4.41 -3.49
C ALA A 66 3.03 5.58 -3.16
N PHE A 67 3.51 6.50 -2.33
CA PHE A 67 2.83 7.74 -1.99
C PHE A 67 3.50 8.91 -2.69
N TYR A 68 2.67 9.76 -3.28
CA TYR A 68 3.05 10.96 -4.01
C TYR A 68 2.55 12.20 -3.29
N LYS A 69 3.30 13.29 -3.39
CA LYS A 69 2.94 14.61 -2.86
C LYS A 69 2.85 15.61 -4.00
N CYS A 70 1.71 16.28 -4.12
CA CYS A 70 1.54 17.39 -5.05
C CYS A 70 2.11 18.69 -4.44
N PRO A 71 2.92 19.46 -5.19
CA PRO A 71 3.45 20.74 -4.71
C PRO A 71 2.39 21.86 -4.70
N ASP A 72 1.37 21.77 -5.56
CA ASP A 72 0.41 22.87 -5.79
C ASP A 72 -0.82 22.83 -4.88
N CYS A 73 -1.11 21.68 -4.26
CA CYS A 73 -2.26 21.50 -3.39
C CYS A 73 -1.86 21.56 -1.92
N GLU A 74 -2.81 21.96 -1.06
CA GLU A 74 -2.58 22.02 0.37
C GLU A 74 -2.80 20.67 1.07
N PRO A 75 -2.00 20.36 2.12
CA PRO A 75 -2.26 19.20 2.98
C PRO A 75 -3.64 19.26 3.67
N PRO A 76 -4.30 18.11 3.90
CA PRO A 76 -3.86 16.76 3.58
C PRO A 76 -4.18 16.29 2.16
N THR A 77 -4.87 17.12 1.37
CA THR A 77 -5.41 16.73 0.04
C THR A 77 -4.34 16.57 -1.04
N ASN A 78 -3.11 16.99 -0.77
CA ASN A 78 -1.99 16.88 -1.69
C ASN A 78 -1.28 15.52 -1.69
N TYR A 79 -1.68 14.58 -0.81
CA TYR A 79 -1.15 13.22 -0.80
C TYR A 79 -2.06 12.27 -1.57
N SER A 80 -1.46 11.37 -2.35
CA SER A 80 -2.20 10.29 -3.01
C SER A 80 -1.31 9.08 -3.28
N THR A 81 -1.93 7.96 -3.66
CA THR A 81 -1.20 6.75 -4.09
C THR A 81 -1.03 6.66 -5.61
N SER A 82 -1.36 7.74 -6.32
CA SER A 82 -1.24 7.85 -7.78
C SER A 82 -0.20 8.90 -8.15
N PRO A 83 0.56 8.71 -9.24
CA PRO A 83 1.53 9.72 -9.71
C PRO A 83 0.86 11.06 -10.04
N LYS A 84 -0.36 11.04 -10.59
CA LYS A 84 -1.13 12.25 -10.88
C LYS A 84 -2.00 12.65 -9.70
N CYS A 85 -1.92 13.92 -9.33
CA CYS A 85 -2.72 14.49 -8.25
C CYS A 85 -4.22 14.33 -8.57
N PRO A 86 -5.04 13.73 -7.69
CA PRO A 86 -6.46 13.56 -7.93
C PRO A 86 -7.21 14.89 -8.01
N ASN A 87 -6.71 15.94 -7.34
CA ASN A 87 -7.34 17.26 -7.24
C ASN A 87 -7.02 18.16 -8.46
N CYS A 88 -5.75 18.50 -8.69
CA CYS A 88 -5.34 19.43 -9.75
C CYS A 88 -4.83 18.76 -11.04
N LYS A 89 -4.75 17.43 -11.08
CA LYS A 89 -4.25 16.61 -12.22
C LYS A 89 -2.78 16.79 -12.60
N GLN A 90 -2.03 17.62 -11.88
CA GLN A 90 -0.58 17.76 -12.07
C GLN A 90 0.17 16.52 -11.60
N GLU A 91 1.39 16.34 -12.10
CA GLU A 91 2.30 15.29 -11.65
C GLU A 91 2.73 15.55 -10.20
N GLY A 92 2.60 14.53 -9.36
CA GLY A 92 3.05 14.52 -7.98
C GLY A 92 4.45 13.95 -7.86
N GLU A 93 5.18 14.40 -6.85
CA GLU A 93 6.52 13.91 -6.56
C GLU A 93 6.45 12.65 -5.69
N LEU A 94 7.23 11.62 -6.03
CA LEU A 94 7.31 10.41 -5.21
C LEU A 94 7.88 10.77 -3.83
N SER A 95 7.04 10.65 -2.80
CA SER A 95 7.43 10.94 -1.42
C SER A 95 8.07 9.72 -0.76
N ARG A 96 7.42 8.56 -0.84
CA ARG A 96 7.95 7.29 -0.30
C ARG A 96 7.20 6.07 -0.79
N VAL A 97 7.87 4.92 -0.68
CA VAL A 97 7.27 3.60 -0.82
C VAL A 97 7.20 2.96 0.56
N VAL A 98 6.06 2.36 0.88
CA VAL A 98 5.82 1.64 2.14
C VAL A 98 5.19 0.29 1.86
N SER A 99 5.36 -0.65 2.80
CA SER A 99 4.74 -1.97 2.76
C SER A 99 3.70 -2.08 3.88
N PHE A 100 2.46 -2.36 3.52
CA PHE A 100 1.41 -2.69 4.47
C PHE A 100 1.49 -4.17 4.86
N VAL A 101 1.28 -4.43 6.15
CA VAL A 101 1.25 -5.76 6.74
C VAL A 101 -0.14 -5.97 7.32
N ASP A 102 -0.93 -6.83 6.66
CA ASP A 102 -2.28 -7.20 7.09
C ASP A 102 -2.17 -8.26 8.19
N SER A 103 -2.35 -7.84 9.44
CA SER A 103 -2.35 -8.75 10.60
C SER A 103 -3.72 -9.42 10.74
N PRO A 104 -3.77 -10.74 10.96
CA PRO A 104 -5.02 -11.43 11.24
C PRO A 104 -5.68 -10.84 12.49
N GLY A 105 -6.98 -10.56 12.41
CA GLY A 105 -7.77 -10.21 13.59
C GLY A 105 -7.99 -11.48 14.41
N HIS A 106 -7.50 -11.48 15.65
CA HIS A 106 -7.90 -12.47 16.66
C HIS A 106 -8.92 -11.78 17.58
N GLU A 107 -9.91 -12.54 18.08
CA GLU A 107 -10.81 -12.09 19.15
C GLU A 107 -10.04 -11.54 20.35
#